data_AF-K9RAD6-F1
#
_entry.id   AF-K9RAD6-F1
#
_cell.length_a   1.000
_cell.length_b   1.000
_cell.length_c   1.000
_cell.angle_alpha   90.00
_cell.angle_beta   90.00
_cell.angle_gamma   90.00
#
_symmetry.space_group_name_H-M   'P 1'
#
loop_
_entity.id
_entity.type
_entity.pdbx_description
1 polymer ?
#
loop_
_entity_poly.entity_id
_entity_poly.type
_entity_poly.pdbx_seq_one_letter_code
_entity_poly.pdbx_strand_id
1 'polypeptide(L)' 'MAILRQYIAPLIAVLIFSLALVAVSARIFLPSDMAAPAPIEEDAGVGTWQTGVASEFASLMSPSLEDKSNSRV' A
#
# COMPACT_ATOMS: atom_id res chain seq x y z
N MET A 1 44.95 19.68 -29.20
CA MET A 1 44.32 20.82 -28.49
C MET A 1 43.42 20.29 -27.38
N ALA A 2 43.98 19.97 -26.23
CA ALA A 2 43.27 19.28 -25.14
C ALA A 2 42.50 20.23 -24.20
N ILE A 3 42.80 21.53 -24.23
CA ILE A 3 42.31 22.55 -23.28
C ILE A 3 40.78 22.63 -23.25
N LEU A 4 40.13 22.59 -24.42
CA LEU A 4 38.68 22.67 -24.46
C LEU A 4 38.02 21.47 -23.77
N ARG A 5 38.45 20.25 -24.09
CA ARG A 5 37.88 19.05 -23.48
C ARG A 5 38.31 18.83 -22.03
N GLN A 6 39.50 19.29 -21.65
CA GLN A 6 40.06 19.03 -20.32
C GLN A 6 39.54 19.99 -19.24
N TYR A 7 39.05 21.17 -19.61
CA TYR A 7 38.44 22.12 -18.66
C TYR A 7 36.95 22.31 -18.88
N ILE A 8 36.49 22.48 -20.13
CA ILE A 8 35.06 22.70 -20.39
C ILE A 8 34.26 21.41 -20.16
N ALA A 9 34.73 20.23 -20.60
CA ALA A 9 33.97 18.99 -20.40
C ALA A 9 33.76 18.65 -18.91
N PRO A 10 34.78 18.67 -18.03
CA PRO A 10 34.54 18.43 -16.60
C PRO A 10 33.71 19.53 -15.94
N LEU A 11 33.84 20.79 -16.36
CA LEU A 11 33.00 21.88 -15.83
C LEU A 11 31.52 21.68 -16.21
N ILE A 12 31.24 21.32 -17.46
CA ILE A 12 29.88 20.97 -17.92
C ILE A 12 29.34 19.75 -17.15
N ALA A 13 30.17 18.73 -16.92
CA ALA A 13 29.76 17.55 -16.16
C ALA A 13 29.35 17.91 -14.73
N VAL A 14 30.13 18.77 -14.04
CA VAL A 14 29.78 19.28 -12.71
C VAL A 14 28.51 20.12 -12.76
N LEU A 15 28.35 21.01 -13.73
CA LEU A 15 27.13 21.82 -13.86
C LEU A 15 25.88 20.96 -14.07
N ILE A 16 25.94 19.99 -14.99
CA ILE A 16 24.82 19.07 -15.24
C ILE A 16 24.57 18.21 -14.00
N PHE A 17 25.60 17.70 -13.34
CA PHE A 17 25.48 16.91 -12.13
C PHE A 17 24.82 17.71 -11.00
N SER A 18 25.28 18.94 -10.75
CA SER A 18 24.68 19.82 -9.73
C SER A 18 23.23 20.15 -10.07
N LEU A 19 22.92 20.44 -11.33
CA LEU A 19 21.55 20.66 -11.76
C LEU A 19 20.68 19.42 -11.55
N ALA A 20 21.18 18.24 -11.94
CA ALA A 20 20.47 16.98 -11.78
C ALA A 20 20.26 16.64 -10.29
N LEU A 21 21.28 16.88 -9.46
CA LEU A 21 21.20 16.69 -8.01
C LEU A 21 20.12 17.59 -7.40
N VAL A 22 20.12 18.89 -7.72
CA VAL A 22 19.10 19.84 -7.26
C VAL A 22 17.72 19.46 -7.77
N ALA A 23 17.58 19.12 -9.06
CA ALA A 23 16.30 18.73 -9.66
C ALA A 23 15.73 17.46 -9.02
N VAL A 24 16.57 16.45 -8.76
CA VAL A 24 16.20 15.21 -8.06
C VAL A 24 15.77 15.51 -6.63
N SER A 25 16.54 16.33 -5.90
CA SER A 25 16.19 16.70 -4.53
C SER A 25 14.89 17.51 -4.48
N ALA A 26 14.71 18.46 -5.40
CA ALA A 26 13.50 19.29 -5.49
C ALA A 26 12.27 18.46 -5.89
N ARG A 27 12.43 17.46 -6.76
CA ARG A 27 11.34 16.59 -7.22
C ARG A 27 10.61 15.92 -6.05
N ILE A 28 11.32 15.47 -5.02
CA ILE A 28 10.75 14.79 -3.85
C ILE A 28 9.79 15.71 -3.08
N PHE A 29 10.04 17.01 -3.10
CA PHE A 29 9.20 18.01 -2.44
C PHE A 29 8.12 18.59 -3.36
N LEU A 30 8.03 18.15 -4.62
CA LEU A 30 7.03 18.66 -5.55
C LEU A 30 5.66 18.11 -5.14
N PRO A 31 4.58 18.92 -5.12
CA PRO A 31 3.25 18.46 -4.72
C PRO A 31 2.78 17.22 -5.49
N SER A 32 3.23 17.04 -6.73
CA SER A 32 2.96 15.84 -7.53
C SER A 32 3.62 14.56 -7.03
N ASP A 33 4.79 14.66 -6.38
CA ASP A 33 5.48 13.51 -5.78
C ASP A 33 4.79 13.09 -4.45
N MET A 34 4.26 14.07 -3.71
CA MET A 34 3.42 13.85 -2.51
C MET A 34 1.92 13.68 -2.82
N ALA A 35 1.51 13.78 -4.09
CA ALA A 35 0.10 13.68 -4.51
C ALA A 35 -0.40 12.25 -4.62
N ALA A 36 0.46 11.25 -4.42
CA ALA A 36 0.00 9.88 -4.23
C ALA A 36 -0.84 9.87 -2.95
N PRO A 37 -2.19 9.77 -3.06
CA PRO A 37 -3.02 9.66 -1.88
C PRO A 37 -2.49 8.46 -1.11
N ALA A 38 -2.28 8.62 0.20
CA ALA A 38 -2.05 7.47 1.06
C ALA A 38 -3.10 6.41 0.69
N PRO A 39 -2.75 5.11 0.59
CA PRO A 39 -3.75 4.07 0.46
C PRO A 39 -4.73 4.18 1.64
N ILE A 40 -5.77 4.98 1.45
CA ILE A 40 -7.00 4.85 2.19
C ILE A 40 -7.69 3.74 1.45
N GLU A 41 -7.41 2.52 1.92
CA GLU A 41 -8.39 1.47 1.75
C GLU A 41 -9.65 2.01 2.42
N GLU A 42 -10.55 2.60 1.61
CA GLU A 42 -11.97 2.74 1.97
C GLU A 42 -12.62 1.36 2.19
N ASP A 43 -11.84 0.28 2.03
CA ASP A 43 -12.21 -1.11 2.25
C ASP A 43 -11.23 -1.87 3.18
N ALA A 44 -10.46 -1.16 4.01
CA ALA A 44 -9.97 -1.77 5.24
C ALA A 44 -11.22 -1.93 6.11
N GLY A 45 -11.81 -3.13 6.07
CA GLY A 45 -12.87 -3.59 6.96
C GLY A 45 -12.47 -3.46 8.42
N VAL A 46 -12.47 -2.23 8.92
CA VAL A 46 -12.45 -1.89 10.33
C VAL A 46 -13.89 -2.01 10.79
N GLY A 47 -14.29 -3.23 11.15
CA GLY A 47 -15.46 -3.44 12.01
C GLY A 47 -16.51 -4.45 11.58
N THR A 48 -16.43 -5.11 10.43
CA THR A 48 -17.23 -6.33 10.19
C THR A 48 -16.44 -7.54 10.64
N TRP A 49 -16.46 -7.80 11.95
CA TRP A 49 -16.29 -9.17 12.42
C TRP A 49 -17.26 -10.03 11.62
N GLN A 50 -16.71 -10.90 10.78
CA GLN A 50 -17.47 -11.79 9.92
C GLN A 50 -18.60 -12.46 10.70
N THR A 51 -19.83 -12.04 10.43
CA THR A 51 -21.05 -12.64 10.97
C THR A 51 -21.14 -14.14 10.65
N GLY A 52 -20.34 -14.63 9.68
CA GLY A 52 -20.27 -16.03 9.26
C GLY A 52 -19.51 -16.97 10.21
N VAL A 53 -18.47 -16.51 10.91
CA VAL A 53 -17.73 -17.40 11.83
C VAL A 53 -18.56 -17.76 13.05
N ALA A 54 -19.36 -16.82 13.60
CA ALA A 54 -20.23 -17.11 14.72
C ALA A 54 -21.30 -18.18 14.41
N SER A 55 -21.88 -18.18 13.19
CA SER A 55 -22.84 -19.20 12.77
C SER A 55 -22.20 -20.57 12.55
N GLU A 56 -20.96 -20.62 12.08
CA GLU A 56 -20.23 -21.87 11.83
C GLU A 56 -19.84 -22.56 13.14
N PHE A 57 -19.33 -21.77 14.11
CA PHE A 57 -19.09 -22.26 15.47
C PHE A 57 -20.39 -22.58 16.22
N ALA A 58 -21.47 -21.81 16.05
CA ALA A 58 -22.77 -22.12 16.65
C ALA A 58 -23.34 -23.44 16.12
N SER A 59 -23.13 -23.75 14.84
CA SER A 59 -23.55 -25.03 14.24
C SER A 59 -22.69 -26.22 14.69
N LEU A 60 -21.43 -25.99 15.08
CA LEU A 60 -20.57 -27.00 15.71
C LEU A 60 -20.84 -27.20 17.20
N MET A 61 -21.27 -26.14 17.91
CA MET A 61 -21.60 -26.18 19.33
C MET A 61 -23.05 -26.60 19.59
N SER A 62 -23.91 -26.59 18.57
CA SER A 62 -25.30 -27.05 18.64
C SER A 62 -25.42 -28.45 18.02
N PRO A 63 -25.13 -29.55 18.76
CA PRO A 63 -25.55 -30.86 18.31
C PRO A 63 -27.08 -30.84 18.19
N SER A 64 -27.54 -30.94 16.95
CA SER A 64 -28.93 -30.93 16.53
C SER A 64 -29.82 -31.75 17.47
N LEU A 65 -30.76 -31.09 18.16
CA LEU A 65 -31.80 -31.74 18.97
C LEU A 65 -32.92 -32.29 18.07
N GLU A 66 -32.57 -33.00 16.99
CA GLU A 66 -33.51 -33.40 15.93
C GLU A 66 -33.86 -34.91 15.95
N ASP A 67 -33.69 -35.62 17.07
CA ASP A 67 -34.00 -37.06 17.09
C ASP A 67 -34.72 -37.59 18.33
N LYS A 68 -35.66 -36.82 18.92
CA LYS A 68 -36.52 -37.42 19.96
C LYS A 68 -37.91 -36.84 20.19
N SER A 69 -38.49 -36.12 19.23
CA SER A 69 -39.89 -35.65 19.36
C SER A 69 -40.92 -36.50 18.60
N ASN A 70 -40.52 -37.44 17.73
CA ASN A 70 -41.46 -38.22 16.91
C ASN A 70 -41.65 -39.68 17.35
N SER A 71 -41.42 -40.01 18.62
CA SER A 71 -41.55 -41.37 19.18
C SER A 71 -42.66 -41.51 20.23
N ARG A 72 -43.50 -40.48 20.45
CA ARG A 72 -44.61 -40.55 21.42
C ARG A 72 -45.86 -39.81 20.95
N VAL A 73 -46.48 -40.28 19.87
CA VAL A 73 -47.94 -40.43 19.77
C VAL A 73 -48.27 -41.53 18.78
#